data_AF-A0A0C4E6J0-F1
#
_entry.id   AF-A0A0C4E6J0-F1
#
_cell.length_a   1.000
_cell.length_b   1.000
_cell.length_c   1.000
_cell.angle_alpha   90.00
_cell.angle_beta   90.00
_cell.angle_gamma   90.00
#
_symmetry.space_group_name_H-M   'P 1'
#
loop_
_entity.id
_entity.type
_entity.pdbx_description
1 polymer ?
#
loop_
_entity_poly.entity_id
_entity_poly.type
_entity_poly.pdbx_seq_one_letter_code
_entity_poly.pdbx_strand_id
1 'polypeptide(L)'
;MASRVTYRRRNPYNTSSNRTRLIKTPGGELRVLHIKKKGTAPKCGDCGVKLPGVPALRPREYAQISKPKKTVQRAYGGSRCGNCVRDRIVRAFLIEEQKIVKKVLKEQTQSEKKK
;
A
#
# COMPACT_ATOMS: atom_id res chain seq x y z
N MET A 1 -2.92 20.36 43.57
CA MET A 1 -3.52 19.11 43.05
C MET A 1 -3.28 19.03 41.55
N ALA A 2 -2.84 17.88 41.02
CA ALA A 2 -2.74 17.68 39.58
C ALA A 2 -4.14 17.65 38.94
N SER A 3 -4.31 18.30 37.79
CA SER A 3 -5.57 18.32 37.03
C SER A 3 -5.83 16.94 36.42
N ARG A 4 -6.88 16.28 36.90
CA ARG A 4 -7.37 15.00 36.37
C ARG A 4 -8.30 15.25 35.18
N VAL A 5 -8.46 14.24 34.33
CA VAL A 5 -9.33 14.30 33.16
C VAL A 5 -10.32 13.15 33.12
N THR A 6 -11.42 13.33 32.40
CA THR A 6 -12.45 12.32 32.16
C THR A 6 -12.64 12.07 30.66
N TYR A 7 -13.07 10.87 30.29
CA TYR A 7 -13.45 10.58 28.91
C TYR A 7 -14.68 11.42 28.50
N ARG A 8 -14.70 11.88 27.25
CA ARG A 8 -15.77 12.75 26.73
C ARG A 8 -16.85 11.99 25.94
N ARG A 9 -16.61 10.72 25.64
CA ARG A 9 -17.55 9.81 24.96
C ARG A 9 -18.21 8.90 25.98
N ARG A 10 -19.39 8.36 25.62
CA ARG A 10 -20.11 7.40 26.45
C ARG A 10 -19.33 6.12 26.75
N ASN A 11 -18.36 5.72 25.91
CA ASN A 11 -17.53 4.55 26.14
C ASN A 11 -16.51 4.83 27.27
N PRO A 12 -16.61 4.15 28.44
CA PRO A 12 -15.69 4.37 29.56
C PRO A 12 -14.41 3.52 29.45
N TYR A 13 -14.36 2.56 28.53
CA TYR A 13 -13.31 1.55 28.48
C TYR A 13 -12.12 1.97 27.60
N ASN A 14 -10.93 1.47 27.96
CA ASN A 14 -9.68 1.67 27.19
C ASN A 14 -9.59 0.69 26.02
N THR A 15 -10.36 0.96 24.96
CA THR A 15 -10.36 0.14 23.73
C THR A 15 -9.55 0.79 22.61
N SER A 16 -9.22 0.01 21.57
CA SER A 16 -8.48 0.51 20.40
C SER A 16 -9.18 1.67 19.67
N SER A 17 -10.51 1.79 19.78
CA SER A 17 -11.31 2.86 19.19
C SER A 17 -11.45 4.09 20.10
N ASN A 18 -11.08 3.98 21.38
CA ASN A 18 -11.24 5.03 22.39
C ASN A 18 -9.90 5.62 22.85
N ARG A 19 -8.84 5.51 22.05
CA ARG A 19 -7.54 6.12 22.37
C ARG A 19 -7.64 7.64 22.43
N THR A 20 -6.94 8.22 23.39
CA THR A 20 -7.00 9.65 23.70
C THR A 20 -5.62 10.28 23.79
N ARG A 21 -5.55 11.60 23.61
CA ARG A 21 -4.38 12.44 23.88
C ARG A 21 -4.79 13.57 24.82
N LEU A 22 -3.96 13.82 25.82
CA LEU A 22 -4.07 14.99 26.67
C LEU A 22 -3.54 16.21 25.92
N ILE A 23 -4.33 17.28 25.90
CA ILE A 23 -3.94 18.57 25.34
C ILE A 23 -4.18 19.66 26.38
N LYS A 24 -3.34 20.68 26.40
CA LYS A 24 -3.60 21.92 27.15
C LYS A 24 -4.34 22.87 26.22
N THR A 25 -5.53 23.31 26.63
CA THR A 25 -6.31 24.28 25.86
C THR A 25 -5.75 25.69 26.06
N PRO A 26 -6.09 26.66 25.19
CA PRO A 26 -5.70 28.06 25.38
C PRO A 26 -6.13 28.63 26.74
N GLY A 27 -7.25 28.17 27.30
CA GLY A 27 -7.70 28.53 28.65
C GLY A 27 -6.91 27.90 29.80
N GLY A 28 -5.80 27.19 29.50
CA GLY A 28 -4.92 26.60 30.51
C GLY A 28 -5.39 25.25 31.08
N GLU A 29 -6.56 24.76 30.68
CA GLU A 29 -7.12 23.49 31.15
C GLU A 29 -6.54 22.27 30.41
N LEU A 30 -6.36 21.16 31.13
CA LEU A 30 -6.08 19.86 30.49
C LEU A 30 -7.39 19.22 30.00
N ARG A 31 -7.46 18.93 28.70
CA ARG A 31 -8.61 18.23 28.09
C ARG A 31 -8.20 17.01 27.28
N VAL A 32 -9.14 16.09 27.18
CA VAL A 32 -9.03 14.85 26.39
C VAL A 32 -9.44 15.12 24.93
N LEU A 33 -8.56 14.77 24.00
CA LEU A 33 -8.84 14.69 22.56
C LEU A 33 -8.87 13.22 22.12
N HIS A 34 -9.97 12.77 21.50
CA HIS A 34 -10.06 11.43 20.95
C HIS A 34 -9.32 11.34 19.61
N ILE A 35 -8.39 10.39 19.51
CA ILE A 35 -7.56 10.21 18.31
C ILE A 35 -8.20 9.14 17.42
N LYS A 36 -8.17 9.33 16.09
CA LYS A 36 -8.56 8.30 15.14
C LYS A 36 -7.51 7.18 15.10
N LYS A 37 -7.89 5.95 14.75
CA LYS A 37 -6.87 4.89 14.53
C LYS A 37 -5.99 5.28 13.35
N LYS A 38 -4.69 5.00 13.46
CA LYS A 38 -3.72 5.24 12.37
C LYS A 38 -4.11 4.44 11.12
N GLY A 39 -3.92 5.04 9.95
CA GLY A 39 -4.04 4.34 8.67
C GLY A 39 -2.89 3.36 8.47
N THR A 40 -3.12 2.31 7.68
CA THR A 40 -2.08 1.38 7.25
C THR A 40 -1.51 1.82 5.91
N ALA A 41 -0.20 1.66 5.73
CA ALA A 41 0.43 1.96 4.45
C ALA A 41 0.04 0.90 3.40
N PRO A 42 -0.26 1.29 2.15
CA PRO A 42 -0.44 0.34 1.05
C PRO A 42 0.81 -0.50 0.84
N LYS A 43 0.62 -1.79 0.64
CA LYS A 43 1.70 -2.77 0.45
C LYS A 43 1.70 -3.26 -0.99
N CYS A 44 2.88 -3.60 -1.49
CA CYS A 44 3.03 -4.29 -2.77
C CYS A 44 2.35 -5.66 -2.69
N GLY A 45 1.56 -6.01 -3.70
CA GLY A 45 0.87 -7.30 -3.74
C GLY A 45 1.77 -8.53 -3.93
N ASP A 46 3.03 -8.37 -4.34
CA ASP A 46 3.96 -9.50 -4.53
C ASP A 46 4.88 -9.67 -3.31
N CYS A 47 5.62 -8.61 -2.97
CA CYS A 47 6.64 -8.67 -1.92
C CYS A 47 6.19 -8.14 -0.55
N GLY A 48 4.98 -7.58 -0.43
CA GLY A 48 4.46 -7.04 0.84
C GLY A 48 5.15 -5.75 1.35
N VAL A 49 6.15 -5.24 0.62
CA VAL A 49 6.86 -3.99 0.96
C VAL A 49 5.92 -2.79 0.89
N LYS A 50 6.08 -1.83 1.80
CA LYS A 50 5.31 -0.57 1.80
C LYS A 50 5.59 0.21 0.51
N LEU A 51 4.55 0.65 -0.18
CA LEU A 51 4.69 1.38 -1.42
C LEU A 51 5.15 2.82 -1.15
N PRO A 52 6.32 3.24 -1.67
CA PRO A 52 6.76 4.62 -1.54
C PRO A 52 5.88 5.54 -2.39
N GLY A 53 5.70 6.78 -1.92
CA GLY A 53 4.92 7.81 -2.63
C GLY A 53 3.41 7.74 -2.42
N VAL A 54 2.88 6.72 -1.72
CA VAL A 54 1.45 6.65 -1.35
C VAL A 54 1.29 6.86 0.16
N PRO A 55 0.54 7.88 0.62
CA PRO A 55 0.40 8.19 2.04
C PRO A 55 -0.40 7.10 2.75
N ALA A 56 -0.12 6.86 4.03
CA ALA A 56 -0.85 5.90 4.86
C ALA A 56 -2.10 6.55 5.48
N LEU A 57 -3.27 6.33 4.87
CA LEU A 57 -4.54 6.96 5.27
C LEU A 57 -5.62 5.93 5.56
N ARG A 58 -6.73 6.37 6.19
CA ARG A 58 -7.91 5.51 6.31
C ARG A 58 -8.69 5.46 5.00
N PRO A 59 -9.45 4.38 4.71
CA PRO A 59 -10.22 4.26 3.46
C PRO A 59 -11.12 5.46 3.16
N ARG A 60 -11.78 6.03 4.18
CA ARG A 60 -12.62 7.24 4.02
C ARG A 60 -11.81 8.49 3.67
N GLU A 61 -10.58 8.60 4.18
CA GLU A 61 -9.69 9.73 3.87
C GLU A 61 -9.12 9.60 2.45
N TYR A 62 -8.89 8.37 1.97
CA TYR A 62 -8.55 8.13 0.56
C TYR A 62 -9.61 8.60 -0.42
N ALA A 63 -10.89 8.62 -0.05
CA ALA A 63 -11.94 9.18 -0.91
C ALA A 63 -11.75 10.69 -1.14
N GLN A 64 -11.19 11.40 -0.16
CA GLN A 64 -11.08 12.87 -0.17
C GLN A 64 -9.82 13.41 -0.84
N ILE A 65 -8.74 12.62 -0.93
CA ILE A 65 -7.50 13.09 -1.55
C ILE A 65 -7.57 13.04 -3.09
N SER A 66 -6.74 13.83 -3.75
CA SER A 66 -6.61 13.85 -5.21
C SER A 66 -5.94 12.57 -5.76
N LYS A 67 -6.20 12.25 -7.03
CA LYS A 67 -5.63 11.08 -7.72
C LYS A 67 -4.09 10.97 -7.66
N PRO A 68 -3.28 12.01 -7.92
CA PRO A 68 -1.82 11.89 -7.91
C PRO A 68 -1.25 11.51 -6.54
N LYS A 69 -1.98 11.80 -5.45
CA LYS A 69 -1.59 11.38 -4.09
C LYS A 69 -1.92 9.90 -3.82
N LYS A 70 -2.76 9.25 -4.63
CA LYS A 70 -3.15 7.84 -4.48
C LYS A 70 -2.28 6.89 -5.28
N THR A 71 -1.59 7.39 -6.31
CA THR A 71 -0.92 6.57 -7.32
C THR A 71 0.49 7.05 -7.59
N VAL A 72 1.30 6.20 -8.24
CA VAL A 72 2.64 6.57 -8.74
C VAL A 72 2.60 6.52 -10.26
N GLN A 73 3.26 7.47 -10.94
CA GLN A 73 3.29 7.54 -12.41
C GLN A 73 4.24 6.49 -13.00
N ARG A 74 3.78 5.23 -13.07
CA ARG A 74 4.42 4.10 -13.77
C ARG A 74 3.40 2.98 -14.01
N ALA A 75 3.77 1.98 -14.80
CA ALA A 75 3.01 0.74 -14.90
C ALA A 75 2.81 0.09 -13.51
N TYR A 76 1.58 -0.34 -13.21
CA TYR A 76 1.16 -0.89 -11.92
C TYR A 76 1.45 0.01 -10.69
N GLY A 77 1.60 1.33 -10.90
CA GLY A 77 1.86 2.29 -9.83
C GLY A 77 0.77 2.29 -8.76
N GLY A 78 1.16 2.33 -7.48
CA GLY A 78 0.23 2.26 -6.35
C GLY A 78 -0.29 0.85 -6.00
N SER A 79 0.04 -0.17 -6.80
CA SER A 79 -0.26 -1.59 -6.49
C SER A 79 1.01 -2.43 -6.38
N ARG A 80 2.02 -2.16 -7.23
CA ARG A 80 3.30 -2.89 -7.27
C ARG A 80 4.49 -1.97 -7.04
N CYS A 81 5.54 -2.49 -6.40
CA CYS A 81 6.81 -1.79 -6.23
C CYS A 81 7.62 -1.81 -7.53
N GLY A 82 8.61 -0.93 -7.66
CA GLY A 82 9.42 -0.83 -8.88
C GLY A 82 10.15 -2.13 -9.22
N ASN A 83 10.68 -2.81 -8.20
CA ASN A 83 11.42 -4.06 -8.38
C ASN A 83 10.54 -5.17 -8.95
N CYS A 84 9.36 -5.42 -8.35
CA CYS A 84 8.44 -6.44 -8.86
C CYS A 84 7.91 -6.12 -10.27
N VAL A 85 7.77 -4.84 -10.63
CA VAL A 85 7.41 -4.46 -12.00
C VAL A 85 8.55 -4.78 -12.96
N ARG A 86 9.81 -4.49 -12.60
CA ARG A 86 10.99 -4.86 -13.39
C ARG A 86 11.06 -6.37 -13.60
N ASP A 87 10.91 -7.16 -12.54
CA ASP A 87 10.97 -8.61 -12.61
C ASP A 87 9.87 -9.18 -13.52
N ARG A 88 8.66 -8.61 -13.48
CA ARG A 88 7.55 -8.98 -14.38
C ARG A 88 7.89 -8.70 -15.84
N ILE A 89 8.47 -7.54 -16.14
CA ILE A 89 8.85 -7.17 -17.51
C ILE A 89 9.93 -8.12 -18.04
N VAL A 90 11.01 -8.31 -17.28
CA VAL A 90 12.12 -9.20 -17.68
C VAL A 90 11.64 -10.63 -17.84
N ARG A 91 10.83 -11.14 -16.90
CA ARG A 91 10.29 -12.49 -16.96
C ARG A 91 9.38 -12.69 -18.17
N ALA A 92 8.50 -11.74 -18.45
CA ALA A 92 7.61 -11.82 -19.62
C ALA A 92 8.41 -11.85 -20.92
N PHE A 93 9.40 -10.96 -21.05
CA PHE A 93 10.29 -10.92 -22.21
C PHE A 93 11.02 -12.25 -22.42
N LEU A 94 11.74 -12.75 -21.41
CA LEU A 94 12.51 -13.99 -21.54
C LEU A 94 11.65 -15.22 -21.84
N ILE A 95 10.43 -15.29 -21.30
CA ILE A 95 9.50 -16.38 -21.58
C ILE A 95 9.04 -16.35 -23.04
N GLU A 96 8.73 -15.18 -23.59
CA GLU A 96 8.34 -15.05 -24.99
C GLU A 96 9.50 -15.39 -25.93
N GLU A 97 10.71 -14.90 -25.66
CA GLU A 97 11.91 -15.27 -26.42
C GLU A 97 12.16 -16.78 -26.40
N GLN A 98 12.05 -17.41 -25.23
CA GLN A 98 12.22 -18.86 -25.09
C GLN A 98 11.13 -19.63 -25.86
N LYS A 99 9.89 -19.14 -25.91
CA LYS A 99 8.80 -19.75 -26.69
C LYS A 99 9.10 -19.69 -28.19
N ILE A 100 9.58 -18.57 -28.69
CA ILE A 100 9.94 -18.39 -30.11
C ILE A 100 11.06 -19.36 -30.48
N VAL A 101 12.15 -19.40 -29.69
CA VAL A 101 13.28 -20.32 -29.91
C VAL A 101 12.83 -21.78 -29.93
N LYS A 102 11.98 -22.19 -28.98
CA LYS A 102 11.41 -23.55 -28.95
C LYS A 102 10.56 -23.86 -30.18
N LYS A 103 9.82 -22.89 -30.70
CA LYS A 103 8.99 -23.06 -31.90
C LYS A 103 9.86 -23.26 -33.15
N VAL A 104 10.87 -22.40 -33.35
CA VAL A 104 11.81 -22.49 -34.48
C VAL A 104 12.58 -23.81 -34.48
N LEU A 105 13.13 -24.22 -33.33
CA LEU A 105 13.81 -25.51 -33.18
C LEU A 105 12.89 -26.68 -33.54
N LYS A 106 11.63 -26.64 -33.10
CA LYS A 106 10.64 -27.68 -33.43
C LYS A 106 10.35 -27.73 -34.93
N GLU A 107 10.20 -26.59 -35.59
CA GLU A 107 10.00 -26.53 -37.05
C GLU A 107 11.21 -27.05 -37.83
N GLN A 108 12.43 -26.71 -37.42
CA GLN A 108 13.67 -27.22 -38.02
C GLN A 108 13.77 -28.75 -37.91
N THR A 109 13.61 -29.31 -36.71
CA THR A 109 13.63 -30.78 -36.51
C THR A 109 12.56 -31.52 -37.30
N GLN A 110 11.38 -30.91 -37.51
CA GLN A 110 10.33 -31.48 -38.35
C GLN A 110 10.68 -31.44 -39.85
N SER A 111 11.37 -30.38 -40.30
CA SER A 111 11.82 -30.27 -41.68
C SER A 111 12.93 -31.28 -42.01
N GLU A 112 13.85 -31.53 -41.08
CA GLU A 112 14.92 -32.52 -41.22
C GLU A 112 14.38 -33.95 -41.28
N LYS A 113 13.38 -34.30 -40.46
CA LYS A 113 12.75 -35.63 -40.49
C LYS A 113 11.90 -35.91 -41.74
N LYS A 114 11.52 -34.86 -42.48
CA LYS A 114 10.73 -34.98 -43.72
C LYS A 114 11.62 -35.11 -44.96
N LYS A 115 12.90 -34.74 -44.86
CA LYS A 115 13.92 -35.08 -45.86
C LYS A 115 14.36 -36.53 -45.66
#